data_AF-A0A1Y1KZ10-F1
#
_entry.id   AF-A0A1Y1KZ10-F1
#
_cell.length_a   1.000
_cell.length_b   1.000
_cell.length_c   1.000
_cell.angle_alpha   90.00
_cell.angle_beta   90.00
_cell.angle_gamma   90.00
#
_symmetry.space_group_name_H-M   'P 1'
#
loop_
_entity.id
_entity.type
_entity.pdbx_description
1 polymer ?
#
loop_
_entity_poly.entity_id
_entity_poly.type
_entity_poly.pdbx_seq_one_letter_code
_entity_poly.pdbx_strand_id
1 'polypeptide(L)'
;VNSQLGLRELMGCEDRVMYLISEIACLDSLKKDGMDDYILCQHVSALGEQLTLTEVGDTGPKMPFNASGILSPKQLCKNITSAFRIAARIYLCSLIPGFSPSQPSPRALIEKLTTTLQFIPSGPHGYDRSLVWVYLIAGSVSLPGSNFRSFFEERVALLGHDAMCGAFGRMVTVVREVWRRTESLTQVATPGSCSSEIMQPYVNWRDIMQEKGWDFLLI
;
A
#
# COMPACT_ATOMS: atom_id res chain seq x y z
N VAL A 1 -11.50 -25.96 10.05
CA VAL A 1 -10.50 -25.17 9.30
C VAL A 1 -9.78 -24.28 10.29
N ASN A 2 -8.52 -24.58 10.62
CA ASN A 2 -7.74 -23.87 11.65
C ASN A 2 -7.53 -22.40 11.22
N SER A 3 -8.16 -21.47 11.94
CA SER A 3 -8.25 -20.05 11.55
C SER A 3 -7.21 -19.15 12.23
N GLN A 4 -6.17 -19.73 12.82
CA GLN A 4 -5.16 -19.00 13.60
C GLN A 4 -3.78 -19.57 13.28
N LEU A 5 -3.04 -18.89 12.40
CA LEU A 5 -1.62 -19.08 12.14
C LEU A 5 -0.74 -18.40 13.22
N GLY A 6 -1.36 -17.74 14.21
CA GLY A 6 -0.66 -17.02 15.30
C GLY A 6 -0.02 -15.71 14.86
N LEU A 7 -0.14 -15.34 13.58
CA LEU A 7 0.44 -14.12 13.01
C LEU A 7 -0.22 -12.85 13.55
N ARG A 8 -1.47 -12.93 14.05
CA ARG A 8 -2.13 -11.82 14.75
C ARG A 8 -1.32 -11.29 15.93
N GLU A 9 -0.65 -12.17 16.68
CA GLU A 9 0.14 -11.78 17.85
C GLU A 9 1.50 -11.17 17.46
N LEU A 10 2.04 -11.58 16.30
CA LEU A 10 3.34 -11.10 15.79
C LEU A 10 3.21 -9.82 14.93
N MET A 11 2.14 -9.69 14.15
CA MET A 11 1.98 -8.62 13.15
C MET A 11 0.82 -7.66 13.46
N GLY A 12 -0.05 -7.99 14.42
CA GLY A 12 -1.22 -7.16 14.74
C GLY A 12 -2.26 -7.08 13.61
N CYS A 13 -2.21 -8.00 12.64
CA CYS A 13 -3.10 -8.08 11.47
C CYS A 13 -3.85 -9.44 11.48
N GLU A 14 -5.07 -9.48 10.96
CA GLU A 14 -5.79 -10.75 10.80
C GLU A 14 -5.08 -11.69 9.80
N ASP A 15 -4.86 -12.94 10.22
CA ASP A 15 -4.17 -13.97 9.43
C ASP A 15 -4.76 -14.17 8.03
N ARG A 16 -6.08 -14.03 7.87
CA ARG A 16 -6.75 -14.14 6.56
C ARG A 16 -6.34 -13.04 5.60
N VAL A 17 -6.14 -11.81 6.06
CA VAL A 17 -5.67 -10.71 5.21
C VAL A 17 -4.24 -10.99 4.76
N MET A 18 -3.41 -11.53 5.65
CA MET A 18 -2.03 -11.89 5.33
C MET A 18 -1.94 -13.03 4.32
N TYR A 19 -2.79 -14.06 4.47
CA TYR A 19 -2.94 -15.13 3.47
C TYR A 19 -3.35 -14.56 2.10
N LEU A 20 -4.33 -13.65 2.06
CA LEU A 20 -4.74 -13.03 0.80
C LEU A 20 -3.62 -12.20 0.18
N ILE A 21 -2.80 -11.51 0.97
CA ILE A 21 -1.63 -10.79 0.46
C ILE A 21 -0.64 -11.77 -0.19
N SER A 22 -0.37 -12.93 0.41
CA SER A 22 0.51 -13.93 -0.21
C SER A 22 -0.07 -14.50 -1.51
N GLU A 23 -1.39 -14.71 -1.58
CA GLU A 23 -2.03 -15.17 -2.83
C GLU A 23 -1.96 -14.11 -3.93
N ILE A 24 -2.11 -12.82 -3.59
CA ILE A 24 -1.96 -11.70 -4.55
C ILE A 24 -0.52 -11.62 -5.05
N ALA A 25 0.47 -11.79 -4.16
CA ALA A 25 1.88 -11.80 -4.55
C ALA A 25 2.22 -13.00 -5.46
N CYS A 26 1.64 -14.18 -5.20
CA CYS A 26 1.75 -15.34 -6.08
C CYS A 26 1.15 -15.06 -7.46
N LEU A 27 -0.02 -14.43 -7.50
CA LEU A 27 -0.67 -14.03 -8.76
C LEU A 27 0.16 -13.03 -9.55
N ASP A 28 0.80 -12.06 -8.89
CA ASP A 28 1.74 -11.11 -9.52
C ASP A 28 2.93 -11.84 -10.18
N SER A 29 3.48 -12.87 -9.51
CA SER A 29 4.53 -13.71 -10.10
C SER A 29 4.04 -14.47 -11.33
N LEU A 30 2.88 -15.12 -11.24
CA LEU A 30 2.32 -15.87 -12.37
C LEU A 30 1.99 -14.96 -13.56
N LYS A 31 1.54 -13.74 -13.30
CA LYS A 31 1.37 -12.70 -14.33
C LYS A 31 2.69 -12.42 -15.04
N LYS A 32 3.79 -12.25 -14.29
CA LYS A 32 5.12 -12.01 -14.85
C LYS A 32 5.62 -13.19 -15.69
N ASP A 33 5.23 -14.41 -15.35
CA ASP A 33 5.56 -15.63 -16.08
C ASP A 33 4.67 -15.89 -17.31
N GLY A 34 3.80 -14.93 -17.69
CA GLY A 34 3.03 -14.96 -18.92
C GLY A 34 1.61 -15.51 -18.80
N MET A 35 1.00 -15.45 -17.61
CA MET A 35 -0.43 -15.73 -17.44
C MET A 35 -1.29 -14.87 -18.37
N ASP A 36 -2.29 -15.50 -18.99
CA ASP A 36 -3.27 -14.83 -19.86
C ASP A 36 -4.15 -13.82 -19.10
N ASP A 37 -4.43 -12.67 -19.74
CA ASP A 37 -5.17 -11.55 -19.14
C ASP A 37 -6.60 -11.92 -18.71
N TYR A 38 -7.27 -12.82 -19.43
CA TYR A 38 -8.61 -13.27 -19.06
C TYR A 38 -8.57 -14.10 -17.77
N ILE A 39 -7.62 -15.02 -17.67
CA ILE A 39 -7.40 -15.84 -16.46
C ILE A 39 -7.01 -14.94 -15.28
N LEU A 40 -6.11 -13.99 -15.50
CA LEU A 40 -5.71 -13.01 -14.51
C LEU A 40 -6.93 -12.24 -13.94
N CYS A 41 -7.80 -11.74 -14.81
CA CYS A 41 -8.99 -10.99 -14.40
C CYS A 41 -9.97 -11.84 -13.58
N GLN A 42 -10.09 -13.14 -13.87
CA GLN A 42 -10.89 -14.07 -13.05
C GLN A 42 -10.31 -14.21 -11.65
N HIS A 43 -9.00 -14.45 -11.53
CA HIS A 43 -8.32 -14.55 -10.22
C HIS A 43 -8.40 -13.23 -9.44
N VAL A 44 -8.21 -12.10 -10.11
CA VAL A 44 -8.35 -10.78 -9.50
C VAL A 44 -9.75 -10.58 -8.92
N SER A 45 -10.79 -10.96 -9.67
CA SER A 45 -12.18 -10.85 -9.22
C SER A 45 -12.44 -11.73 -7.99
N ALA A 46 -12.02 -12.99 -8.03
CA ALA A 46 -12.18 -13.93 -6.92
C ALA A 46 -11.45 -13.47 -5.64
N LEU A 47 -10.20 -13.02 -5.76
CA LEU A 47 -9.45 -12.47 -4.61
C LEU A 47 -10.09 -11.17 -4.09
N GLY A 48 -10.63 -10.34 -4.98
CA GLY A 48 -11.37 -9.13 -4.62
C GLY A 48 -12.64 -9.41 -3.81
N GLU A 49 -13.37 -10.47 -4.15
CA GLU A 49 -14.50 -10.96 -3.35
C GLU A 49 -14.04 -11.46 -1.98
N GLN A 50 -12.96 -12.25 -1.93
CA GLN A 50 -12.41 -12.74 -0.66
C GLN A 50 -11.95 -11.60 0.27
N LEU A 51 -11.31 -10.55 -0.28
CA LEU A 51 -10.99 -9.34 0.48
C LEU A 51 -12.27 -8.66 1.02
N THR A 52 -13.30 -8.55 0.19
CA THR A 52 -14.59 -7.96 0.58
C THR A 52 -15.24 -8.74 1.74
N LEU A 53 -15.15 -10.06 1.76
CA LEU A 53 -15.64 -10.88 2.87
C LEU A 53 -14.89 -10.63 4.19
N THR A 54 -13.65 -10.12 4.14
CA THR A 54 -12.94 -9.70 5.37
C THR A 54 -13.40 -8.35 5.91
N GLU A 55 -14.18 -7.57 5.14
CA GLU A 55 -14.70 -6.26 5.53
C GLU A 55 -16.02 -6.35 6.32
N VAL A 56 -16.61 -7.55 6.43
CA VAL A 56 -17.90 -7.74 7.11
C VAL A 56 -17.78 -7.35 8.59
N GLY A 57 -18.57 -6.34 9.00
CA GLY A 57 -18.55 -5.81 10.36
C GLY A 57 -17.45 -4.77 10.63
N ASP A 58 -16.70 -4.35 9.60
CA ASP A 58 -15.82 -3.20 9.70
C ASP A 58 -16.65 -1.92 9.87
N THR A 59 -16.37 -1.16 10.93
CA THR A 59 -17.07 0.09 11.26
C THR A 59 -16.22 1.32 10.96
N GLY A 60 -15.13 1.12 10.21
CA GLY A 60 -14.13 2.15 9.93
C GLY A 60 -13.09 2.29 11.05
N PRO A 61 -12.02 3.08 10.77
CA PRO A 61 -10.97 3.33 11.74
C PRO A 61 -11.51 4.13 12.92
N LYS A 62 -11.02 3.82 14.13
CA LYS A 62 -11.40 4.53 15.36
C LYS A 62 -10.17 4.86 16.17
N MET A 63 -10.26 5.91 16.99
CA MET A 63 -9.19 6.30 17.89
C MET A 63 -8.80 5.12 18.78
N PRO A 64 -7.54 4.66 18.77
CA PRO A 64 -7.13 3.52 19.57
C PRO A 64 -6.89 3.90 21.03
N PHE A 65 -7.01 5.17 21.41
CA PHE A 65 -6.93 5.65 22.79
C PHE A 65 -8.32 5.90 23.37
N ASN A 66 -8.51 5.54 24.63
CA ASN A 66 -9.71 5.92 25.36
C ASN A 66 -9.60 7.36 25.92
N ALA A 67 -10.64 7.83 26.62
CA ALA A 67 -10.68 9.18 27.19
C ALA A 67 -9.57 9.44 28.24
N SER A 68 -8.97 8.41 28.83
CA SER A 68 -7.85 8.53 29.76
C SER A 68 -6.47 8.41 29.10
N GLY A 69 -6.41 8.37 27.76
CA GLY A 69 -5.16 8.26 27.00
C GLY A 69 -4.54 6.87 26.99
N ILE A 70 -5.25 5.84 27.45
CA ILE A 70 -4.78 4.46 27.43
C ILE A 70 -5.03 3.84 26.06
N LEU A 71 -3.99 3.24 25.48
CA LEU A 71 -4.06 2.53 24.21
C LEU A 71 -4.86 1.22 24.35
N SER A 72 -5.76 0.98 23.40
CA SER A 72 -6.49 -0.27 23.21
C SER A 72 -5.82 -1.09 22.10
N PRO A 73 -5.06 -2.15 22.44
CA PRO A 73 -4.40 -3.00 21.44
C PRO A 73 -5.38 -3.62 20.46
N LYS A 74 -6.58 -3.99 20.92
CA LYS A 74 -7.63 -4.56 20.08
C LYS A 74 -8.11 -3.57 19.02
N GLN A 75 -8.28 -2.29 19.36
CA GLN A 75 -8.70 -1.29 18.38
C GLN A 75 -7.56 -0.93 17.42
N LEU A 76 -6.33 -0.83 17.93
CA LEU A 76 -5.17 -0.62 17.08
C LEU A 76 -4.99 -1.75 16.05
N CYS A 77 -5.11 -3.01 16.48
CA CYS A 77 -5.07 -4.19 15.61
C CYS A 77 -6.12 -4.11 14.48
N LYS A 78 -7.33 -3.61 14.77
CA LYS A 78 -8.35 -3.37 13.74
C LYS A 78 -7.92 -2.30 12.73
N ASN A 79 -7.36 -1.19 13.20
CA ASN A 79 -6.88 -0.12 12.31
C ASN A 79 -5.74 -0.63 11.41
N ILE A 80 -4.77 -1.37 11.97
CA ILE A 80 -3.67 -1.99 11.23
C ILE A 80 -4.21 -2.99 10.20
N THR A 81 -5.11 -3.88 10.61
CA THR A 81 -5.76 -4.85 9.69
C THR A 81 -6.47 -4.14 8.54
N SER A 82 -7.21 -3.07 8.84
CA SER A 82 -7.89 -2.27 7.81
C SER A 82 -6.88 -1.63 6.84
N ALA A 83 -5.75 -1.12 7.33
CA ALA A 83 -4.70 -0.55 6.49
C ALA A 83 -4.08 -1.60 5.54
N PHE A 84 -3.71 -2.78 6.06
CA PHE A 84 -3.20 -3.89 5.24
C PHE A 84 -4.22 -4.36 4.21
N ARG A 85 -5.50 -4.44 4.57
CA ARG A 85 -6.57 -4.85 3.66
C ARG A 85 -6.76 -3.86 2.51
N ILE A 86 -6.77 -2.56 2.80
CA ILE A 86 -6.89 -1.53 1.75
C ILE A 86 -5.65 -1.56 0.85
N ALA A 87 -4.44 -1.70 1.40
CA ALA A 87 -3.22 -1.87 0.61
C ALA A 87 -3.25 -3.14 -0.25
N ALA A 88 -3.73 -4.27 0.27
CA ALA A 88 -3.93 -5.48 -0.52
C ALA A 88 -4.88 -5.26 -1.71
N ARG A 89 -5.95 -4.48 -1.50
CA ARG A 89 -6.88 -4.11 -2.57
C ARG A 89 -6.22 -3.23 -3.63
N ILE A 90 -5.40 -2.26 -3.21
CA ILE A 90 -4.61 -1.41 -4.13
C ILE A 90 -3.64 -2.28 -4.95
N TYR A 91 -2.89 -3.17 -4.28
CA TYR A 91 -1.94 -4.06 -4.95
C TYR A 91 -2.65 -4.97 -5.97
N LEU A 92 -3.77 -5.57 -5.58
CA LEU A 92 -4.58 -6.40 -6.45
C LEU A 92 -5.09 -5.63 -7.68
N CYS A 93 -5.59 -4.41 -7.49
CA CYS A 93 -6.01 -3.55 -8.60
C CYS A 93 -4.85 -3.21 -9.55
N SER A 94 -3.62 -3.06 -9.03
CA SER A 94 -2.45 -2.78 -9.85
C SER A 94 -2.06 -3.93 -10.80
N LEU A 95 -2.59 -5.13 -10.57
CA LEU A 95 -2.37 -6.28 -11.45
C LEU A 95 -3.27 -6.24 -12.69
N ILE A 96 -4.36 -5.47 -12.70
CA ILE A 96 -5.30 -5.44 -13.82
C ILE A 96 -4.64 -4.82 -15.06
N PRO A 97 -4.78 -5.42 -16.26
CA PRO A 97 -4.31 -4.81 -17.50
C PRO A 97 -4.92 -3.41 -17.72
N GLY A 98 -4.09 -2.44 -18.09
CA GLY A 98 -4.54 -1.04 -18.25
C GLY A 98 -4.77 -0.28 -16.93
N PHE A 99 -4.33 -0.81 -15.80
CA PHE A 99 -4.32 -0.09 -14.53
C PHE A 99 -3.64 1.28 -14.67
N SER A 100 -4.26 2.30 -14.10
CA SER A 100 -3.66 3.62 -13.96
C SER A 100 -3.95 4.20 -12.57
N PRO A 101 -2.94 4.74 -11.87
CA PRO A 101 -3.15 5.45 -10.60
C PRO A 101 -4.04 6.70 -10.72
N SER A 102 -4.27 7.21 -11.93
CA SER A 102 -5.18 8.34 -12.18
C SER A 102 -6.66 7.96 -12.17
N GLN A 103 -6.98 6.67 -12.21
CA GLN A 103 -8.36 6.20 -12.18
C GLN A 103 -9.04 6.54 -10.84
N PRO A 104 -10.37 6.77 -10.82
CA PRO A 104 -11.10 7.13 -9.60
C PRO A 104 -10.99 6.08 -8.48
N SER A 105 -11.00 4.79 -8.84
CA SER A 105 -10.98 3.68 -7.88
C SER A 105 -9.69 3.64 -7.04
N PRO A 106 -8.47 3.60 -7.64
CA PRO A 106 -7.22 3.68 -6.89
C PRO A 106 -7.10 4.94 -6.03
N ARG A 107 -7.55 6.09 -6.53
CA ARG A 107 -7.56 7.35 -5.77
C ARG A 107 -8.42 7.25 -4.51
N ALA A 108 -9.64 6.73 -4.64
CA ALA A 108 -10.54 6.53 -3.50
C ALA A 108 -9.94 5.56 -2.46
N LEU A 109 -9.26 4.50 -2.90
CA LEU A 109 -8.57 3.58 -2.00
C LEU A 109 -7.41 4.25 -1.26
N ILE A 110 -6.64 5.10 -1.95
CA ILE A 110 -5.53 5.85 -1.33
C ILE A 110 -6.03 6.86 -0.30
N GLU A 111 -7.11 7.59 -0.58
CA GLU A 111 -7.71 8.50 0.40
C GLU A 111 -8.27 7.75 1.62
N LYS A 112 -8.93 6.60 1.40
CA LYS A 112 -9.40 5.73 2.48
C LYS A 112 -8.24 5.22 3.33
N LEU A 113 -7.15 4.77 2.70
CA LEU A 113 -5.96 4.30 3.39
C LEU A 113 -5.29 5.42 4.20
N THR A 114 -5.15 6.61 3.61
CA THR A 114 -4.58 7.80 4.27
C THR A 114 -5.38 8.12 5.53
N THR A 115 -6.71 8.13 5.43
CA THR A 115 -7.61 8.34 6.58
C THR A 115 -7.42 7.25 7.64
N THR A 116 -7.34 5.98 7.26
CA THR A 116 -7.10 4.87 8.20
C THR A 116 -5.76 4.99 8.92
N LEU A 117 -4.69 5.37 8.22
CA LEU A 117 -3.34 5.51 8.79
C LEU A 117 -3.24 6.64 9.82
N GLN A 118 -4.09 7.68 9.71
CA GLN A 118 -4.17 8.75 10.73
C GLN A 118 -4.60 8.23 12.11
N PHE A 119 -5.28 7.08 12.18
CA PHE A 119 -5.68 6.43 13.43
C PHE A 119 -4.64 5.42 13.95
N ILE A 120 -3.43 5.41 13.37
CA ILE A 120 -2.32 4.58 13.82
C ILE A 120 -1.21 5.49 14.36
N PRO A 121 -0.77 5.31 15.63
CA PRO A 121 0.23 6.19 16.24
C PRO A 121 1.53 6.30 15.42
N SER A 122 2.03 7.52 15.25
CA SER A 122 3.26 7.88 14.52
C SER A 122 4.50 7.98 15.40
N GLY A 123 5.65 8.13 14.74
CA GLY A 123 6.88 8.63 15.35
C GLY A 123 7.73 7.52 15.95
N PRO A 124 8.78 7.85 16.72
CA PRO A 124 9.79 6.87 17.18
C PRO A 124 9.21 5.75 18.05
N HIS A 125 8.11 6.04 18.76
CA HIS A 125 7.36 5.07 19.58
C HIS A 125 6.04 4.62 18.94
N GLY A 126 5.82 4.98 17.68
CA GLY A 126 4.64 4.59 16.91
C GLY A 126 4.80 3.27 16.17
N TYR A 127 3.91 3.05 15.20
CA TYR A 127 3.78 1.77 14.48
C TYR A 127 4.14 1.89 12.99
N ASP A 128 4.74 3.00 12.57
CA ASP A 128 5.12 3.20 11.16
C ASP A 128 6.06 2.13 10.62
N ARG A 129 7.00 1.68 11.46
CA ARG A 129 7.98 0.64 11.11
C ARG A 129 7.36 -0.75 10.87
N SER A 130 6.17 -1.02 11.40
CA SER A 130 5.43 -2.26 11.09
C SER A 130 4.55 -2.15 9.84
N LEU A 131 4.45 -0.96 9.25
CA LEU A 131 3.58 -0.67 8.10
C LEU A 131 4.36 -0.45 6.81
N VAL A 132 5.63 -0.87 6.75
CA VAL A 132 6.53 -0.66 5.61
C VAL A 132 5.89 -1.09 4.28
N TRP A 133 5.28 -2.28 4.24
CA TRP A 133 4.64 -2.77 3.02
C TRP A 133 3.39 -1.95 2.64
N VAL A 134 2.58 -1.54 3.63
CA VAL A 134 1.41 -0.68 3.41
C VAL A 134 1.83 0.65 2.78
N TYR A 135 2.89 1.26 3.31
CA TYR A 135 3.44 2.50 2.79
C TYR A 135 4.03 2.36 1.39
N LEU A 136 4.72 1.25 1.11
CA LEU A 136 5.26 0.97 -0.22
C LEU A 136 4.14 0.92 -1.26
N ILE A 137 3.11 0.10 -1.02
CA ILE A 137 2.02 -0.10 -1.97
C ILE A 137 1.31 1.23 -2.23
N ALA A 138 0.95 1.95 -1.17
CA ALA A 138 0.27 3.22 -1.29
C ALA A 138 1.14 4.29 -1.96
N GLY A 139 2.41 4.38 -1.57
CA GLY A 139 3.40 5.27 -2.13
C GLY A 139 3.60 5.05 -3.63
N SER A 140 3.70 3.79 -4.06
CA SER A 140 3.94 3.42 -5.46
C SER A 140 2.84 3.83 -6.44
N VAL A 141 1.60 4.04 -5.95
CA VAL A 141 0.47 4.48 -6.77
C VAL A 141 0.00 5.89 -6.40
N SER A 142 0.68 6.58 -5.49
CA SER A 142 0.30 7.93 -5.09
C SER A 142 0.72 8.95 -6.14
N LEU A 143 -0.20 9.85 -6.51
CA LEU A 143 0.04 10.89 -7.50
C LEU A 143 0.64 12.16 -6.88
N PRO A 144 1.34 12.99 -7.67
CA PRO A 144 1.74 14.33 -7.24
C PRO A 144 0.54 15.13 -6.73
N GLY A 145 0.70 15.83 -5.60
CA GLY A 145 -0.35 16.62 -4.96
C GLY A 145 -1.43 15.81 -4.21
N SER A 146 -1.34 14.47 -4.16
CA SER A 146 -2.26 13.67 -3.33
C SER A 146 -1.99 13.86 -1.84
N ASN A 147 -3.04 13.76 -1.02
CA ASN A 147 -2.94 13.88 0.43
C ASN A 147 -1.98 12.85 1.03
N PHE A 148 -1.93 11.65 0.44
CA PHE A 148 -1.04 10.58 0.87
C PHE A 148 0.43 10.99 0.83
N ARG A 149 0.90 11.68 -0.22
CA ARG A 149 2.32 12.05 -0.33
C ARG A 149 2.73 13.01 0.78
N SER A 150 1.92 14.05 1.02
CA SER A 150 2.15 15.00 2.12
C SER A 150 2.10 14.31 3.49
N PHE A 151 1.10 13.45 3.70
CA PHE A 151 0.98 12.63 4.90
C PHE A 151 2.21 11.74 5.11
N PHE A 152 2.67 11.05 4.06
CA PHE A 152 3.84 10.16 4.14
C PHE A 152 5.12 10.92 4.52
N GLU A 153 5.37 12.07 3.90
CA GLU A 153 6.54 12.89 4.22
C GLU A 153 6.49 13.44 5.65
N GLU A 154 5.30 13.77 6.17
CA GLU A 154 5.12 14.10 7.59
C GLU A 154 5.47 12.91 8.50
N ARG A 155 5.01 11.70 8.19
CA ARG A 155 5.34 10.48 8.97
C ARG A 155 6.84 10.19 8.96
N VAL A 156 7.50 10.36 7.82
CA VAL A 156 8.96 10.25 7.68
C VAL A 156 9.66 11.29 8.55
N ALA A 157 9.20 12.55 8.54
CA ALA A 157 9.77 13.62 9.35
C ALA A 157 9.61 13.36 10.86
N LEU A 158 8.44 12.85 11.29
CA LEU A 158 8.17 12.50 12.70
C LEU A 158 9.10 11.40 13.23
N LEU A 159 9.54 10.48 12.38
CA LEU A 159 10.54 9.47 12.74
C LEU A 159 11.97 10.05 12.81
N GLY A 160 12.25 11.19 12.16
CA GLY A 160 13.58 11.81 12.17
C GLY A 160 14.67 10.87 11.65
N HIS A 161 15.78 10.75 12.38
CA HIS A 161 16.90 9.87 12.00
C HIS A 161 16.49 8.40 11.86
N ASP A 162 15.51 7.94 12.64
CA ASP A 162 15.01 6.58 12.61
C ASP A 162 14.35 6.20 11.28
N ALA A 163 13.92 7.19 10.49
CA ALA A 163 13.35 6.98 9.17
C ALA A 163 14.38 6.48 8.15
N MET A 164 15.67 6.67 8.38
CA MET A 164 16.73 6.31 7.42
C MET A 164 17.30 4.90 7.66
N CYS A 165 16.80 4.18 8.66
CA CYS A 165 17.33 2.89 9.07
C CYS A 165 16.43 1.71 8.65
N GLY A 166 17.07 0.57 8.36
CA GLY A 166 16.40 -0.72 8.18
C GLY A 166 15.40 -0.76 7.02
N ALA A 167 14.36 -1.58 7.16
CA ALA A 167 13.35 -1.78 6.11
C ALA A 167 12.55 -0.50 5.80
N PHE A 168 12.30 0.34 6.81
CA PHE A 168 11.57 1.59 6.61
C PHE A 168 12.35 2.56 5.72
N GLY A 169 13.63 2.83 6.02
CA GLY A 169 14.45 3.72 5.20
C GLY A 169 14.66 3.20 3.78
N ARG A 170 14.81 1.88 3.61
CA ARG A 170 14.86 1.27 2.27
C ARG A 170 13.56 1.47 1.49
N MET A 171 12.39 1.31 2.14
CA MET A 171 11.10 1.59 1.52
C MET A 171 10.95 3.06 1.14
N VAL A 172 11.36 4.00 2.00
CA VAL A 172 11.34 5.44 1.68
C VAL A 172 12.15 5.72 0.41
N THR A 173 13.32 5.10 0.27
CA THR A 173 14.16 5.20 -0.93
C THR A 173 13.42 4.70 -2.18
N VAL A 174 12.77 3.53 -2.09
CA VAL A 174 12.01 2.98 -3.22
C VAL A 174 10.86 3.89 -3.62
N VAL A 175 10.04 4.34 -2.66
CA VAL A 175 8.88 5.20 -2.90
C VAL A 175 9.31 6.52 -3.55
N ARG A 176 10.36 7.17 -3.05
CA ARG A 176 10.86 8.43 -3.63
C ARG A 176 11.44 8.24 -5.02
N GLU A 177 12.08 7.11 -5.31
CA GLU A 177 12.55 6.80 -6.66
C GLU A 177 11.39 6.53 -7.64
N VAL A 178 10.32 5.87 -7.20
CA VAL A 178 9.07 5.75 -7.99
C VAL A 178 8.56 7.14 -8.37
N TRP A 179 8.43 8.04 -7.38
CA TRP A 179 7.92 9.39 -7.61
C TRP A 179 8.79 10.18 -8.59
N ARG A 180 10.12 10.14 -8.39
CA ARG A 180 11.08 10.80 -9.26
C ARG A 180 10.97 10.32 -10.72
N ARG A 181 10.81 9.00 -10.93
CA ARG A 181 10.64 8.43 -12.28
C ARG A 181 9.32 8.80 -12.92
N THR A 182 8.22 8.70 -12.18
CA THR A 182 6.90 9.12 -12.66
C THR A 182 6.92 10.58 -13.10
N GLU A 183 7.48 11.47 -12.28
CA GLU A 183 7.58 12.90 -12.58
C GLU A 183 8.47 13.19 -13.79
N SER A 184 9.61 12.49 -13.91
CA SER A 184 10.50 12.62 -15.08
C SER A 184 9.79 12.22 -16.37
N LEU A 185 9.00 11.14 -16.37
CA LEU A 185 8.25 10.70 -17.55
C LEU A 185 7.13 11.69 -17.92
N THR A 186 6.45 12.25 -16.92
CA THR A 186 5.41 13.26 -17.12
C THR A 186 5.97 14.56 -17.71
N GLN A 187 7.17 15.00 -17.28
CA GLN A 187 7.83 16.18 -17.84
C GLN A 187 8.24 15.98 -19.30
N VAL A 188 8.79 14.81 -19.65
CA VAL A 188 9.19 14.50 -21.04
C VAL A 188 7.99 14.41 -21.98
N ALA A 189 6.83 13.95 -21.49
CA ALA A 189 5.60 13.88 -22.28
C ALA A 189 4.97 15.27 -22.59
N THR A 190 5.45 16.36 -21.97
CA THR A 190 4.81 17.67 -22.04
C THR A 190 5.67 18.82 -22.59
N PRO A 191 6.23 18.78 -23.82
CA PRO A 191 6.60 19.99 -24.55
C PRO A 191 5.39 20.48 -25.37
N GLY A 192 4.57 21.36 -24.80
CA GLY A 192 3.65 22.22 -25.58
C GLY A 192 2.24 21.70 -25.92
N SER A 193 1.72 20.63 -25.32
CA SER A 193 0.35 20.16 -25.63
C SER A 193 -0.72 20.67 -24.67
N CYS A 194 -1.65 21.47 -25.19
CA CYS A 194 -2.92 21.82 -24.57
C CYS A 194 -3.91 20.65 -24.70
N SER A 195 -3.80 19.62 -23.87
CA SER A 195 -4.82 18.56 -23.80
C SER A 195 -4.98 18.03 -22.38
N SER A 196 -6.13 18.35 -21.80
CA SER A 196 -6.64 17.88 -20.52
C SER A 196 -6.98 16.40 -20.64
N GLU A 197 -6.00 15.52 -20.43
CA GLU A 197 -6.11 14.12 -19.95
C GLU A 197 -4.75 13.42 -20.11
N ILE A 198 -3.72 13.92 -19.40
CA ILE A 198 -2.43 13.23 -19.34
C ILE A 198 -2.60 12.01 -18.44
N MET A 199 -2.77 10.83 -19.05
CA MET A 199 -2.69 9.55 -18.32
C MET A 199 -1.29 9.46 -17.71
N GLN A 200 -1.21 9.58 -16.38
CA GLN A 200 0.07 9.53 -15.68
C GLN A 200 0.68 8.14 -15.83
N PRO A 201 1.95 8.03 -16.26
CA PRO A 201 2.60 6.73 -16.45
C PRO A 201 2.70 6.00 -15.11
N TYR A 202 2.26 4.74 -15.08
CA TYR A 202 2.44 3.87 -13.93
C TYR A 202 3.84 3.29 -13.94
N VAL A 203 4.63 3.57 -12.90
CA VAL A 203 5.97 3.00 -12.72
C VAL A 203 5.89 1.92 -11.65
N ASN A 204 6.17 0.67 -12.03
CA ASN A 204 6.15 -0.44 -11.09
C ASN A 204 7.42 -0.42 -10.22
N TRP A 205 7.23 -0.42 -8.91
CA TRP A 205 8.33 -0.37 -7.94
C TRP A 205 9.24 -1.61 -7.98
N ARG A 206 8.72 -2.79 -8.38
CA ARG A 206 9.51 -4.02 -8.55
C ARG A 206 10.50 -3.88 -9.70
N ASP A 207 10.09 -3.26 -10.80
CA ASP A 207 10.95 -3.04 -11.96
C ASP A 207 12.11 -2.10 -11.61
N ILE A 208 11.83 -1.05 -10.82
CA ILE A 208 12.89 -0.16 -10.29
C ILE A 208 13.88 -0.96 -9.44
N MET A 209 13.37 -1.80 -8.51
CA MET A 209 14.23 -2.61 -7.66
C MET A 209 15.09 -3.58 -8.47
N GLN A 210 14.51 -4.24 -9.48
CA GLN A 210 15.23 -5.15 -10.35
C GLN A 210 16.31 -4.43 -11.17
N GLU A 211 15.98 -3.29 -11.77
CA GLU A 211 16.93 -2.47 -12.56
C GLU A 211 18.10 -1.95 -11.71
N LYS A 212 17.82 -1.55 -10.46
CA LYS A 212 18.81 -1.03 -9.53
C LYS A 212 19.58 -2.11 -8.78
N GLY A 213 19.21 -3.39 -8.90
CA GLY A 213 19.77 -4.48 -8.12
C GLY A 213 19.50 -4.33 -6.61
N TRP A 214 18.33 -3.80 -6.24
CA TRP A 214 17.95 -3.57 -4.85
C TRP A 214 17.19 -4.77 -4.26
N ASP A 215 17.83 -5.50 -3.33
CA ASP A 215 17.21 -6.57 -2.55
C ASP A 215 16.63 -6.04 -1.22
N PHE A 216 15.94 -4.91 -1.29
CA PHE A 216 15.59 -4.10 -0.12
C PHE A 216 14.41 -4.65 0.69
N LEU A 217 13.53 -5.37 0.03
CA LEU A 217 12.26 -5.84 0.55
C LEU A 217 12.19 -7.34 0.26
N LEU A 218 12.29 -8.16 1.31
CA LEU A 218 11.92 -9.56 1.24
C LEU A 218 10.40 -9.60 1.18
N ILE A 219 9.85 -10.02 0.04
CA ILE A 219 8.43 -10.34 -0.11
C ILE A 219 8.36 -11.78 -0.53
#